data_AF-A0A7S2IAI1-F1
#
_entry.id   AF-A0A7S2IAI1-F1
#
_cell.length_a   1.000
_cell.length_b   1.000
_cell.length_c   1.000
_cell.angle_alpha   90.00
_cell.angle_beta   90.00
_cell.angle_gamma   90.00
#
_symmetry.space_group_name_H-M   'P 1'
#
loop_
_entity.id
_entity.type
_entity.pdbx_description
1 polymer ?
#
loop_
_entity_poly.entity_id
_entity_poly.type
_entity_poly.pdbx_seq_one_letter_code
_entity_poly.pdbx_strand_id
1 'polypeptide(L)'
;NLGFQPRPSGRRARGGHPAQRVAVPSVRRRLGLAMAVGIDELRSTACWQFRLGGDWQPFTLGASAAVEARHAMWVAGRGPALVRERSACGHLEYCVNFATMTQLSASTGIERPVRRDELYDRETVEELLRDLLRER
;
A
#
# COMPACT_ATOMS: atom_id res chain seq x y z
N ASN A 1 -6.29 56.94 -17.54
CA ASN A 1 -5.68 56.17 -16.44
C ASN A 1 -6.68 55.14 -15.97
N LEU A 2 -6.27 53.88 -16.04
CA LEU A 2 -7.10 52.67 -15.94
C LEU A 2 -7.58 52.40 -14.50
N GLY A 3 -8.73 51.75 -14.35
CA GLY A 3 -8.94 50.80 -13.26
C GLY A 3 -10.23 50.93 -12.45
N PHE A 4 -11.34 50.42 -12.99
CA PHE A 4 -12.46 49.92 -12.20
C PHE A 4 -12.31 48.39 -12.06
N GLN A 5 -12.27 47.86 -10.84
CA GLN A 5 -12.68 46.48 -10.54
C GLN A 5 -13.28 46.36 -9.12
N PRO A 6 -14.29 45.48 -8.91
CA PRO A 6 -15.01 45.30 -7.64
C PRO A 6 -14.64 44.00 -6.88
N ARG A 7 -14.65 44.06 -5.52
CA ARG A 7 -14.89 43.03 -4.45
C ARG A 7 -14.17 41.65 -4.56
N PRO A 8 -14.13 40.73 -3.54
CA PRO A 8 -14.69 40.73 -2.18
C PRO A 8 -13.74 40.26 -1.03
N SER A 9 -14.18 40.52 0.20
CA SER A 9 -14.16 39.65 1.40
C SER A 9 -12.88 38.89 1.79
N GLY A 10 -12.13 39.47 2.73
CA GLY A 10 -11.12 38.76 3.52
C GLY A 10 -11.74 37.70 4.44
N ARG A 11 -11.35 36.44 4.23
CA ARG A 11 -11.55 35.33 5.18
C ARG A 11 -10.18 34.98 5.78
N ARG A 12 -9.92 35.41 7.01
CA ARG A 12 -8.80 34.90 7.82
C ARG A 12 -9.19 33.54 8.37
N ALA A 13 -8.54 32.48 7.92
CA ALA A 13 -8.46 31.22 8.64
C ALA A 13 -7.08 31.14 9.32
N ARG A 14 -7.06 31.29 10.65
CA ARG A 14 -6.02 30.70 11.51
C ARG A 14 -6.38 29.21 11.59
N GLY A 15 -5.49 28.29 11.26
CA GLY A 15 -4.48 27.79 12.18
C GLY A 15 -5.05 26.61 12.98
N GLY A 16 -4.48 25.41 12.79
CA GLY A 16 -4.71 24.26 13.70
C GLY A 16 -5.18 22.97 13.03
N HIS A 17 -4.27 22.25 12.38
CA HIS A 17 -4.22 20.79 12.53
C HIS A 17 -3.66 20.48 13.95
N PRO A 18 -3.93 19.31 14.58
CA PRO A 18 -4.18 18.03 13.91
C PRO A 18 -5.44 17.28 14.39
N ALA A 19 -6.12 16.68 13.41
CA ALA A 19 -7.02 15.56 13.64
C ALA A 19 -6.25 14.41 14.31
N GLN A 20 -6.80 13.96 15.43
CA GLN A 20 -6.33 12.82 16.19
C GLN A 20 -6.33 11.59 15.29
N ARG A 21 -5.12 11.14 14.91
CA ARG A 21 -4.90 9.78 14.44
C ARG A 21 -4.97 8.87 15.66
N VAL A 22 -6.02 8.06 15.76
CA VAL A 22 -5.92 6.82 16.54
C VAL A 22 -4.98 5.92 15.76
N ALA A 23 -3.69 6.05 16.05
CA ALA A 23 -2.68 5.09 15.66
C ALA A 23 -2.97 3.80 16.43
N VAL A 24 -3.32 2.74 15.71
CA VAL A 24 -3.22 1.39 16.28
C VAL A 24 -1.75 1.23 16.69
N PRO A 25 -1.45 0.93 17.96
CA PRO A 25 -0.06 0.81 18.38
C PRO A 25 0.59 -0.28 17.55
N SER A 26 1.63 0.08 16.80
CA SER A 26 2.59 -0.89 16.31
C SER A 26 3.00 -1.72 17.52
N VAL A 27 2.63 -3.00 17.52
CA VAL A 27 3.04 -3.97 18.55
C VAL A 27 4.52 -4.27 18.30
N ARG A 28 5.36 -3.27 18.55
CA ARG A 28 6.78 -3.44 18.86
C ARG A 28 6.90 -3.40 20.38
N ARG A 29 6.39 -4.44 21.04
CA ARG A 29 6.76 -4.75 22.42
C ARG A 29 7.42 -6.11 22.44
N ARG A 30 8.74 -6.08 22.54
CA ARG A 30 9.61 -7.05 23.24
C ARG A 30 9.07 -8.49 23.24
N LEU A 31 9.14 -9.18 22.10
CA LEU A 31 9.49 -10.60 22.13
C LEU A 31 10.99 -10.69 21.84
N GLY A 32 11.67 -11.48 22.66
CA GLY A 32 13.11 -11.50 22.82
C GLY A 32 13.86 -11.80 21.53
N LEU A 33 15.14 -11.44 21.54
CA LEU A 33 16.14 -11.56 20.47
C LEU A 33 16.14 -12.90 19.68
N ALA A 34 15.53 -13.97 20.18
CA ALA A 34 15.45 -15.26 19.51
C ALA A 34 14.48 -15.29 18.31
N MET A 35 13.37 -14.54 18.36
CA MET A 35 12.41 -14.47 17.24
C MET A 35 12.97 -13.69 16.04
N ALA A 36 13.91 -12.76 16.26
CA ALA A 36 14.46 -11.91 15.21
C ALA A 36 15.37 -12.66 14.23
N VAL A 37 15.92 -13.82 14.63
CA VAL A 37 16.82 -14.62 13.78
C VAL A 37 16.05 -15.53 12.83
N GLY A 38 14.82 -15.95 13.19
CA GLY A 38 13.97 -16.82 12.35
C GLY A 38 13.06 -16.07 11.37
N ILE A 39 12.75 -14.79 11.61
CA ILE A 39 11.85 -14.00 10.73
C ILE A 39 12.50 -13.70 9.37
N ASP A 40 13.83 -13.65 9.31
CA ASP A 40 14.58 -13.31 8.09
C ASP A 40 14.54 -14.45 7.03
N GLU A 41 14.17 -15.67 7.44
CA GLU A 41 14.01 -16.83 6.55
C GLU A 41 12.53 -17.13 6.20
N LEU A 42 11.57 -16.43 6.80
CA LEU A 42 10.15 -16.61 6.47
C LEU A 42 9.91 -16.15 5.04
N ARG A 43 9.52 -17.08 4.17
CA ARG A 43 9.22 -16.79 2.76
C ARG A 43 7.88 -16.08 2.63
N SER A 44 7.86 -14.80 3.01
CA SER A 44 6.73 -13.94 2.72
C SER A 44 6.67 -13.62 1.23
N THR A 45 5.48 -13.69 0.65
CA THR A 45 5.21 -13.24 -0.70
C THR A 45 4.39 -11.96 -0.62
N ALA A 46 4.88 -10.90 -1.28
CA ALA A 46 4.14 -9.64 -1.38
C ALA A 46 2.86 -9.84 -2.21
N CYS A 47 1.73 -9.50 -1.62
CA CYS A 47 0.43 -9.50 -2.27
C CYS A 47 -0.09 -8.08 -2.38
N TRP A 48 -0.31 -7.64 -3.61
CA TRP A 48 -0.95 -6.36 -3.88
C TRP A 48 -2.46 -6.54 -3.96
N GLN A 49 -3.19 -5.54 -3.48
CA GLN A 49 -4.65 -5.51 -3.51
C GLN A 49 -5.17 -4.11 -3.89
N PHE A 50 -6.36 -4.04 -4.47
CA PHE A 50 -7.07 -2.81 -4.80
C PHE A 50 -8.49 -2.83 -4.23
N ARG A 51 -9.06 -1.66 -3.95
CA ARG A 51 -10.40 -1.58 -3.38
C ARG A 51 -11.48 -1.55 -4.47
N LEU A 52 -12.44 -2.47 -4.41
CA LEU A 52 -13.58 -2.56 -5.32
C LEU A 52 -14.84 -2.97 -4.56
N GLY A 53 -15.92 -2.21 -4.71
CA GLY A 53 -17.21 -2.54 -4.07
C GLY A 53 -17.19 -2.48 -2.54
N GLY A 54 -16.20 -1.80 -1.94
CA GLY A 54 -16.00 -1.74 -0.49
C GLY A 54 -14.92 -2.70 0.02
N ASP A 55 -14.65 -3.77 -0.73
CA ASP A 55 -13.73 -4.85 -0.37
C ASP A 55 -12.36 -4.72 -1.01
N TRP A 56 -11.36 -5.36 -0.40
CA TRP A 56 -10.01 -5.50 -0.94
C TRP A 56 -9.94 -6.73 -1.84
N GLN A 57 -9.66 -6.49 -3.12
CA GLN A 57 -9.52 -7.53 -4.14
C GLN A 57 -8.04 -7.70 -4.48
N PRO A 58 -7.53 -8.94 -4.58
CA PRO A 58 -6.15 -9.16 -4.96
C PRO A 58 -5.91 -8.83 -6.44
N PHE A 59 -4.72 -8.32 -6.75
CA PHE A 59 -4.22 -8.40 -8.11
C PHE A 59 -4.01 -9.87 -8.50
N THR A 60 -4.01 -10.17 -9.80
CA THR A 60 -3.58 -11.49 -10.25
C THR A 60 -2.11 -11.71 -9.86
N LEU A 61 -1.67 -12.97 -9.70
CA LEU A 61 -0.31 -13.27 -9.24
C LEU A 61 0.77 -12.54 -10.06
N GLY A 62 0.68 -12.60 -11.40
CA GLY A 62 1.62 -11.91 -12.29
C GLY A 62 1.55 -10.39 -12.18
N ALA A 63 0.36 -9.82 -12.02
CA ALA A 63 0.17 -8.39 -11.78
C ALA A 63 0.78 -7.96 -10.45
N SER A 64 0.57 -8.74 -9.38
CA SER A 64 1.13 -8.48 -8.05
C SER A 64 2.66 -8.50 -8.10
N ALA A 65 3.26 -9.49 -8.77
CA ALA A 65 4.72 -9.58 -8.93
C ALA A 65 5.29 -8.40 -9.73
N ALA A 66 4.62 -7.99 -10.82
CA ALA A 66 5.04 -6.84 -11.61
C ALA A 66 4.97 -5.53 -10.79
N VAL A 67 3.84 -5.31 -10.10
CA VAL A 67 3.67 -4.14 -9.23
C VAL A 67 4.70 -4.13 -8.10
N GLU A 68 5.00 -5.29 -7.48
CA GLU A 68 6.03 -5.41 -6.45
C GLU A 68 7.42 -5.06 -6.97
N ALA A 69 7.81 -5.59 -8.13
CA ALA A 69 9.12 -5.29 -8.73
C ALA A 69 9.28 -3.79 -9.00
N ARG A 70 8.21 -3.14 -9.47
CA ARG A 70 8.17 -1.70 -9.73
C ARG A 70 8.20 -0.87 -8.46
N HIS A 71 7.45 -1.30 -7.44
CA HIS A 71 7.47 -0.69 -6.12
C HIS A 71 8.88 -0.76 -5.52
N ALA A 72 9.55 -1.91 -5.60
CA ALA A 72 10.93 -2.08 -5.14
C ALA A 72 11.91 -1.13 -5.87
N MET A 73 11.76 -0.97 -7.19
CA MET A 73 12.55 0.01 -7.96
C MET A 73 12.29 1.45 -7.50
N TRP A 74 11.04 1.81 -7.23
CA TRP A 74 10.68 3.13 -6.75
C TRP A 74 11.23 3.41 -5.35
N VAL A 75 11.08 2.46 -4.41
CA VAL A 75 11.65 2.55 -3.05
C VAL A 75 13.17 2.69 -3.10
N ALA A 76 13.84 2.01 -4.05
CA ALA A 76 15.28 2.14 -4.28
C ALA A 76 15.68 3.45 -5.00
N GLY A 77 14.74 4.33 -5.33
CA GLY A 77 15.00 5.59 -6.06
C GLY A 77 15.38 5.40 -7.52
N ARG A 78 15.10 4.23 -8.12
CA ARG A 78 15.50 3.86 -9.50
C ARG A 78 14.34 3.88 -10.50
N GLY A 79 13.11 4.14 -10.04
CA GLY A 79 11.91 4.10 -10.87
C GLY A 79 10.92 5.22 -10.54
N PRO A 80 10.00 5.52 -11.48
CA PRO A 80 8.96 6.50 -11.24
C PRO A 80 7.94 5.98 -10.21
N ALA A 81 7.30 6.92 -9.50
CA ALA A 81 6.22 6.60 -8.57
C ALA A 81 4.95 6.11 -9.26
N LEU A 82 4.75 6.48 -10.52
CA LEU A 82 3.61 6.10 -11.35
C LEU A 82 4.04 5.06 -12.38
N VAL A 83 3.39 3.90 -12.39
CA VAL A 83 3.69 2.83 -13.33
C VAL A 83 2.41 2.30 -13.97
N ARG A 84 2.46 2.14 -15.29
CA ARG A 84 1.41 1.52 -16.09
C ARG A 84 1.66 0.01 -16.17
N GLU A 85 0.68 -0.76 -15.74
CA GLU A 85 0.72 -2.21 -15.72
C GLU A 85 -0.46 -2.80 -16.50
N ARG A 86 -0.22 -3.95 -17.11
CA ARG A 86 -1.22 -4.70 -17.86
C ARG A 86 -1.42 -6.04 -17.17
N SER A 87 -2.67 -6.43 -16.97
CA SER A 87 -2.99 -7.75 -16.44
C SER A 87 -2.43 -8.83 -17.36
N ALA A 88 -2.07 -9.98 -16.80
CA ALA A 88 -1.54 -11.11 -17.57
C ALA A 88 -2.51 -11.59 -18.67
N CYS A 89 -3.83 -11.37 -18.50
CA CYS A 89 -4.83 -11.65 -19.53
C CYS A 89 -4.94 -10.55 -20.61
N GLY A 90 -4.12 -9.51 -20.58
CA GLY A 90 -4.01 -8.47 -21.60
C GLY A 90 -5.20 -7.50 -21.69
N HIS A 91 -6.34 -7.83 -21.09
CA HIS A 91 -7.60 -7.09 -21.21
C HIS A 91 -7.77 -5.95 -20.22
N LEU A 92 -6.99 -5.91 -19.15
CA LEU A 92 -7.08 -4.88 -18.13
C LEU A 92 -5.76 -4.15 -18.04
N GLU A 93 -5.83 -2.84 -18.15
CA GLU A 93 -4.69 -1.97 -18.02
C GLU A 93 -4.97 -0.95 -16.93
N TYR A 94 -3.95 -0.65 -16.13
CA TYR A 94 -4.10 0.25 -15.00
C TYR A 94 -2.78 0.94 -14.69
N CYS A 95 -2.87 2.11 -14.06
CA CYS A 95 -1.71 2.83 -13.57
C CYS A 95 -1.70 2.79 -12.05
N VAL A 96 -0.62 2.31 -11.43
CA VAL A 96 -0.44 2.36 -9.98
C VAL A 96 0.45 3.54 -9.64
N ASN A 97 0.01 4.39 -8.73
CA ASN A 97 0.78 5.48 -8.15
C ASN A 97 1.17 5.11 -6.72
N PHE A 98 2.45 4.81 -6.50
CA PHE A 98 2.99 4.42 -5.20
C PHE A 98 3.06 5.59 -4.20
N ALA A 99 3.12 6.84 -4.67
CA ALA A 99 3.13 8.01 -3.78
C ALA A 99 1.76 8.24 -3.13
N THR A 100 0.68 7.99 -3.87
CA THR A 100 -0.71 8.17 -3.39
C THR A 100 -1.35 6.86 -2.95
N MET A 101 -0.70 5.72 -3.21
CA MET A 101 -1.26 4.38 -3.01
C MET A 101 -2.62 4.24 -3.70
N THR A 102 -2.68 4.61 -4.97
CA THR A 102 -3.88 4.48 -5.81
C THR A 102 -3.61 3.79 -7.14
N GLN A 103 -4.66 3.19 -7.70
CA GLN A 103 -4.71 2.58 -9.02
C GLN A 103 -5.75 3.31 -9.85
N LEU A 104 -5.39 3.77 -11.05
CA LEU A 104 -6.32 4.23 -12.07
C LEU A 104 -6.57 3.10 -13.07
N SER A 105 -7.81 2.63 -13.17
CA SER A 105 -8.20 1.67 -14.21
C SER A 105 -8.32 2.37 -15.56
N ALA A 106 -7.57 1.93 -16.57
CA ALA A 106 -7.62 2.52 -17.90
C ALA A 106 -8.98 2.26 -18.61
N SER A 107 -9.63 1.14 -18.30
CA SER A 107 -10.91 0.76 -18.90
C SER A 107 -12.11 1.52 -18.33
N THR A 108 -12.05 1.93 -17.06
CA THR A 108 -13.18 2.59 -16.38
C THR A 108 -12.91 4.04 -16.01
N GLY A 109 -11.65 4.48 -16.04
CA GLY A 109 -11.23 5.80 -15.54
C GLY A 109 -11.37 5.95 -14.02
N ILE A 110 -11.73 4.88 -13.31
CA ILE A 110 -11.96 4.93 -11.87
C ILE A 110 -10.64 4.76 -11.12
N GLU A 111 -10.38 5.69 -10.22
CA GLU A 111 -9.28 5.61 -9.27
C GLU A 111 -9.70 4.82 -8.02
N ARG A 112 -8.82 3.94 -7.55
CA ARG A 112 -9.07 3.01 -6.45
C ARG A 112 -7.87 2.99 -5.50
N PRO A 113 -8.08 2.99 -4.18
CA PRO A 113 -7.00 2.73 -3.23
C PRO A 113 -6.34 1.38 -3.50
N VAL A 114 -5.01 1.31 -3.33
CA VAL A 114 -4.23 0.07 -3.32
C VAL A 114 -3.52 -0.13 -2.00
N ARG A 115 -3.16 -1.38 -1.70
CA ARG A 115 -2.30 -1.73 -0.57
C ARG A 115 -1.39 -2.91 -0.92
N ARG A 116 -0.27 -2.98 -0.22
CA ARG A 116 0.64 -4.12 -0.18
C ARG A 116 0.40 -4.86 1.14
N ASP A 117 0.35 -6.18 1.06
CA ASP A 117 0.24 -7.08 2.20
C ASP A 117 1.31 -8.18 2.08
N GLU A 118 1.59 -8.85 3.19
CA GLU A 118 2.55 -9.97 3.24
C GLU A 118 1.78 -11.26 3.47
N LEU A 119 1.85 -12.17 2.49
CA LEU A 119 1.28 -13.50 2.63
C LEU A 119 2.40 -14.46 3.00
N TYR A 120 2.21 -15.15 4.11
CA TYR A 120 3.05 -16.26 4.52
C TYR A 120 2.49 -17.55 3.92
N ASP A 121 3.38 -18.43 3.46
CA ASP A 121 2.94 -19.78 3.12
C ASP A 121 2.42 -20.52 4.36
N ARG A 122 1.65 -21.57 4.10
CA ARG A 122 0.99 -22.33 5.17
C ARG A 122 2.00 -22.97 6.13
N GLU A 123 3.14 -23.44 5.64
CA GLU A 123 4.15 -24.12 6.44
C GLU A 123 4.78 -23.14 7.44
N THR A 124 5.11 -21.94 6.97
CA THR A 124 5.56 -20.80 7.77
C THR A 124 4.55 -20.46 8.86
N VAL A 125 3.25 -20.39 8.53
CA VAL A 125 2.21 -20.11 9.54
C VAL A 125 2.10 -21.23 10.57
N GLU A 126 2.16 -22.49 10.14
CA GLU A 126 2.11 -23.65 11.05
C GLU A 126 3.32 -23.70 11.98
N GLU A 127 4.51 -23.36 11.50
CA GLU A 127 5.72 -23.25 12.33
C GLU A 127 5.60 -22.13 13.37
N LEU A 128 5.19 -20.94 12.96
CA LEU A 128 4.93 -19.81 13.86
C LEU A 128 3.90 -20.17 14.94
N LEU A 129 2.84 -20.90 14.57
CA LEU A 129 1.84 -21.37 15.53
C LEU A 129 2.41 -22.40 16.51
N ARG A 130 3.26 -23.32 16.06
CA ARG A 130 3.92 -24.30 16.95
C ARG A 130 4.83 -23.62 17.95
N ASP A 131 5.60 -22.63 17.52
CA ASP A 131 6.51 -21.91 18.40
C ASP A 131 5.74 -21.08 19.44
N LEU A 132 4.69 -20.37 19.02
CA LEU A 132 3.81 -19.65 19.95
C LEU A 132 3.15 -20.57 21.00
N LEU A 133 2.86 -21.82 20.64
CA LEU A 133 2.30 -22.81 21.57
C LEU A 133 3.34 -23.43 22.51
N ARG A 134 4.62 -23.45 22.13
CA ARG A 134 5.73 -23.95 22.99
C ARG A 134 6.16 -22.94 24.06
N GLU A 135 5.93 -21.65 23.82
CA GLU A 135 6.21 -20.58 24.78
C GLU A 135 5.12 -20.39 25.85
N ARG A 136 4.05 -21.21 25.82
CA ARG A 136 2.91 -21.16 26.74
C ARG A 136 2.91 -22.32 27.72
#